data_AF-E7DRQ5-F1
#
_entry.id   AF-E7DRQ5-F1
#
_cell.length_a   1.000
_cell.length_b   1.000
_cell.length_c   1.000
_cell.angle_alpha   90.00
_cell.angle_beta   90.00
_cell.angle_gamma   90.00
#
_symmetry.space_group_name_H-M   'P 1'
#
loop_
_entity.id
_entity.type
_entity.pdbx_description
1 polymer ?
#
loop_
_entity_poly.entity_id
_entity_poly.type
_entity_poly.pdbx_seq_one_letter_code
_entity_poly.pdbx_strand_id
1 'polypeptide(L)' 'ILERITEQAGVVLTLDPKPIDGDWNGAGCHTNY' A
#
# COMPACT_ATOMS: atom_id res chain seq x y z
N ILE A 1 11.87 -5.31 0.87
CA ILE A 1 12.72 -4.11 0.61
C ILE A 1 11.93 -2.84 0.84
N LEU A 2 10.79 -2.64 0.17
CA LEU A 2 9.97 -1.41 0.31
C LEU A 2 9.67 -1.03 1.77
N GLU A 3 9.16 -1.97 2.58
CA GLU A 3 8.87 -1.73 4.00
C GLU A 3 10.09 -1.24 4.82
N ARG A 4 11.29 -1.74 4.51
CA ARG A 4 12.52 -1.32 5.19
C ARG A 4 12.93 0.10 4.81
N ILE A 5 12.69 0.50 3.56
CA ILE A 5 12.93 1.88 3.11
C ILE A 5 11.93 2.83 3.77
N THR A 6 10.66 2.44 3.87
CA THR A 6 9.63 3.27 4.52
C THR A 6 9.89 3.43 6.02
N GLU A 7 10.37 2.38 6.70
CA GLU A 7 10.85 2.46 8.09
C GLU A 7 11.98 3.50 8.24
N GLN A 8 12.99 3.45 7.37
CA GLN A 8 14.11 4.40 7.41
C GLN A 8 13.69 5.85 7.13
N ALA A 9 12.68 6.04 6.28
CA ALA A 9 12.13 7.35 5.97
C ALA A 9 11.12 7.86 7.02
N GLY A 10 10.78 7.05 8.04
CA GLY A 10 9.81 7.41 9.07
C GLY A 10 8.37 7.49 8.55
N VAL A 11 8.03 6.74 7.50
CA VAL A 11 6.68 6.70 6.91
C VAL A 11 6.07 5.30 7.02
N VAL A 12 4.73 5.24 7.08
CA VAL A 12 3.99 3.98 7.23
C VAL A 12 3.57 3.46 5.86
N LEU A 13 3.82 2.18 5.60
CA LEU A 13 3.36 1.44 4.43
C LEU A 13 2.18 0.53 4.81
N THR A 14 1.20 0.39 3.92
CA THR A 14 0.16 -0.64 4.03
C THR A 14 -0.10 -1.29 2.67
N LEU A 15 -0.39 -2.58 2.68
CA LEU A 15 -0.85 -3.35 1.52
C LEU A 15 -2.33 -3.73 1.66
N ASP A 16 -3.05 -3.08 2.57
CA ASP A 16 -4.49 -3.20 2.69
C ASP A 16 -5.16 -2.81 1.34
N PRO A 17 -6.11 -3.60 0.83
CA PRO A 17 -6.79 -3.29 -0.43
C PRO A 17 -7.64 -2.01 -0.36
N LYS A 18 -8.01 -1.52 0.83
CA LYS A 18 -8.81 -0.31 1.04
C LYS A 18 -8.37 0.40 2.34
N PRO A 19 -7.25 1.14 2.31
CA PRO A 19 -6.69 1.76 3.52
C PRO A 19 -7.46 3.02 3.98
N ILE A 20 -8.27 3.63 3.11
CA ILE A 20 -9.07 4.83 3.41
C ILE A 20 -10.52 4.58 3.01
N ASP A 21 -11.43 4.79 3.95
CA ASP A 21 -12.86 4.64 3.75
C ASP A 21 -13.45 5.73 2.83
N GLY A 22 -14.62 5.44 2.26
CA GLY A 22 -15.35 6.36 1.38
C GLY A 22 -14.95 6.27 -0.08
N ASP A 23 -15.13 7.39 -0.80
CA ASP A 23 -14.99 7.49 -2.26
C ASP A 23 -13.53 7.68 -2.69
N TRP A 24 -12.67 6.79 -2.21
CA TRP A 24 -11.26 6.68 -2.59
C TRP A 24 -11.01 5.34 -3.28
N ASN A 25 -10.13 5.30 -4.28
CA ASN A 25 -9.78 4.04 -4.93
C ASN A 25 -9.01 3.10 -3.99
N GLY A 26 -9.20 1.80 -4.16
CA GLY A 26 -8.44 0.76 -3.46
C GLY A 26 -7.11 0.41 -4.15
N ALA A 27 -6.31 -0.41 -3.48
CA ALA A 27 -5.07 -0.98 -4.02
C ALA A 27 -5.29 -2.44 -4.47
N GLY A 28 -4.63 -2.85 -5.56
CA GLY A 28 -4.74 -4.19 -6.13
C GLY A 28 -3.39 -4.77 -6.54
N CYS A 29 -3.35 -6.10 -6.75
CA CYS A 29 -2.17 -6.84 -7.18
C CYS A 29 -2.46 -7.60 -8.48
N HIS A 30 -2.61 -6.85 -9.58
CA HIS A 30 -2.95 -7.43 -10.88
C HIS A 30 -1.88 -8.43 -11.35
N THR A 31 -2.33 -9.57 -11.86
CA THR A 31 -1.48 -10.61 -12.42
C THR A 31 -1.92 -10.91 -13.84
N ASN A 32 -0.99 -10.83 -14.78
CA ASN A 32 -1.19 -11.26 -16.16
C ASN A 32 -0.66 -12.68 -16.34
N TYR A 33 -1.22 -13.42 -17.30
CA TYR A 33 -0.75 -14.75 -17.74
C TYR A 33 -0.23 -14.66 -19.18
#